data_AF-A0A1C6K8F3-F1
#
_entry.id   AF-A0A1C6K8F3-F1
#
_cell.length_a   1.000
_cell.length_b   1.000
_cell.length_c   1.000
_cell.angle_alpha   90.00
_cell.angle_beta   90.00
_cell.angle_gamma   90.00
#
_symmetry.space_group_name_H-M   'P 1'
#
loop_
_entity.id
_entity.type
_entity.pdbx_description
1 polymer ?
#
loop_
_entity_poly.entity_id
_entity_poly.type
_entity_poly.pdbx_seq_one_letter_code
_entity_poly.pdbx_strand_id
1 'polypeptide(L)'
;MFARYGYVFDDDSNLAKFFDSKEWYSSNSNYSGDLHSEIEEDNCKLIRIVEFTKLSHDSCPDITSDYVFPNSSSSLLSSSDISSKNNWEIIIAINEIYARYGYSFSSTELNNYFENKSWYNNTHSNDITLNDIEDNNLKLLAEERERRTKNALMHDLGK
;
A
#
# COMPACT_ATOMS: atom_id res chain seq x y z
N MET A 1 -3.92 -10.75 14.34
CA MET A 1 -2.48 -10.90 14.62
C MET A 1 -2.20 -10.46 16.05
N PHE A 2 -2.39 -9.17 16.36
CA PHE A 2 -2.26 -8.59 17.70
C PHE A 2 -3.03 -9.32 18.82
N ALA A 3 -4.27 -9.79 18.55
CA ALA A 3 -5.04 -10.58 19.52
C ALA A 3 -4.31 -11.85 20.03
N ARG A 4 -3.45 -12.49 19.22
CA ARG A 4 -2.70 -13.68 19.65
C ARG A 4 -1.66 -13.38 20.72
N TYR A 5 -1.26 -12.12 20.85
CA TYR A 5 -0.31 -11.65 21.85
C TYR A 5 -0.98 -10.92 23.02
N GLY A 6 -2.32 -10.96 23.07
CA GLY A 6 -3.11 -10.35 24.14
C GLY A 6 -3.29 -8.85 23.99
N TYR A 7 -3.28 -8.31 22.76
CA TYR A 7 -3.67 -6.93 22.51
C TYR A 7 -5.04 -6.62 23.12
N VAL A 8 -5.10 -5.52 23.87
CA VAL A 8 -6.32 -5.06 24.53
C VAL A 8 -7.12 -4.20 23.56
N PHE A 9 -8.31 -4.67 23.21
CA PHE A 9 -9.26 -3.92 22.39
C PHE A 9 -10.08 -2.98 23.27
N ASP A 10 -10.60 -1.90 22.68
CA ASP A 10 -11.56 -1.03 23.37
C ASP A 10 -12.79 -1.84 23.81
N ASP A 11 -13.15 -1.75 25.09
CA ASP A 11 -14.13 -2.60 25.78
C ASP A 11 -15.52 -2.62 25.12
N ASP A 12 -15.88 -1.57 24.37
CA ASP A 12 -17.17 -1.46 23.68
C ASP A 12 -17.14 -1.90 22.21
N SER A 13 -15.97 -2.25 21.68
CA SER A 13 -15.82 -2.62 20.27
C SER A 13 -16.40 -3.99 19.95
N ASN A 14 -16.88 -4.16 18.72
CA ASN A 14 -17.28 -5.48 18.21
C ASN A 14 -16.10 -6.47 18.19
N LEU A 15 -14.86 -5.94 18.10
CA LEU A 15 -13.65 -6.74 18.14
C LEU A 15 -13.37 -7.29 19.55
N ALA A 16 -13.51 -6.47 20.60
CA ALA A 16 -13.37 -6.92 22.00
C ALA A 16 -14.33 -8.10 22.27
N LYS A 17 -15.63 -7.91 21.98
CA LYS A 17 -16.65 -8.96 22.13
C LYS A 17 -16.33 -10.23 21.33
N PHE A 18 -15.80 -10.08 20.13
CA PHE A 18 -15.42 -11.22 19.29
C PHE A 18 -14.23 -11.98 19.87
N PHE A 19 -13.17 -11.29 20.31
CA PHE A 19 -11.96 -11.93 20.82
C PHE A 19 -12.14 -12.48 22.24
N ASP A 20 -12.90 -11.81 23.11
CA ASP A 20 -13.29 -12.32 24.43
C ASP A 20 -14.05 -13.64 24.35
N SER A 21 -14.77 -13.88 23.24
CA SER A 21 -15.46 -15.16 23.00
C SER A 21 -14.53 -16.31 22.60
N LYS A 22 -13.23 -16.08 22.38
CA LYS A 22 -12.29 -17.10 21.91
C LYS A 22 -11.50 -17.71 23.05
N GLU A 23 -11.57 -19.03 23.18
CA GLU A 23 -10.84 -19.79 24.21
C GLU A 23 -9.32 -19.59 24.18
N TRP A 24 -8.75 -19.26 23.02
CA TRP A 24 -7.31 -19.03 22.85
C TRP A 24 -6.88 -17.59 23.18
N TYR A 25 -7.82 -16.66 23.36
CA TYR A 25 -7.52 -15.26 23.62
C TYR A 25 -7.44 -14.99 25.12
N SER A 26 -6.40 -14.27 25.53
CA SER A 26 -6.24 -13.76 26.88
C SER A 26 -5.60 -12.38 26.77
N SER A 27 -6.26 -11.36 27.32
CA SER A 27 -5.74 -9.99 27.31
C SER A 27 -4.47 -9.90 28.16
N ASN A 28 -3.48 -9.18 27.64
CA ASN A 28 -2.20 -8.94 28.28
C ASN A 28 -2.01 -7.43 28.44
N SER A 29 -2.24 -6.93 29.65
CA SER A 29 -2.07 -5.50 29.97
C SER A 29 -0.61 -5.01 29.86
N ASN A 30 0.37 -5.92 29.77
CA ASN A 30 1.77 -5.60 29.55
C ASN A 30 2.20 -5.75 28.08
N TYR A 31 1.26 -5.89 27.13
CA TYR A 31 1.58 -6.00 25.71
C TYR A 31 2.25 -4.70 25.21
N SER A 32 3.43 -4.80 24.62
CA SER A 32 4.22 -3.63 24.16
C SER A 32 3.82 -3.11 22.78
N GLY A 33 2.88 -3.76 22.08
CA GLY A 33 2.53 -3.40 20.70
C GLY A 33 3.42 -4.05 19.64
N ASP A 34 4.49 -4.73 20.04
CA ASP A 34 5.46 -5.30 19.10
C ASP A 34 4.95 -6.63 18.53
N LEU A 35 5.10 -6.78 17.21
CA LEU A 35 4.96 -8.08 16.55
C LEU A 35 6.26 -8.85 16.77
N HIS A 36 6.17 -10.07 17.29
CA HIS A 36 7.35 -10.82 17.75
C HIS A 36 8.04 -11.59 16.61
N SER A 37 7.63 -11.37 15.36
CA SER A 37 8.16 -12.05 14.18
C SER A 37 8.16 -11.12 12.95
N GLU A 38 9.26 -11.13 12.21
CA GLU A 38 9.42 -10.48 10.91
C GLU A 38 8.28 -10.87 9.94
N ILE A 39 7.86 -12.14 9.98
CA ILE A 39 6.76 -12.67 9.16
C ILE A 39 5.43 -11.96 9.46
N GLU A 40 5.19 -11.63 10.72
CA GLU A 40 3.95 -10.96 11.13
C GLU A 40 3.98 -9.49 10.71
N GLU A 41 5.12 -8.84 10.86
CA GLU A 41 5.31 -7.47 10.37
C GLU A 41 5.08 -7.41 8.86
N ASP A 42 5.66 -8.32 8.10
CA ASP A 42 5.50 -8.40 6.64
C ASP A 42 4.06 -8.70 6.24
N ASN A 43 3.40 -9.64 6.89
CA ASN A 43 2.00 -9.93 6.64
C ASN A 43 1.12 -8.70 6.91
N CYS A 44 1.37 -7.98 8.01
CA CYS A 44 0.66 -6.74 8.32
C CYS A 44 0.93 -5.65 7.27
N LYS A 45 2.18 -5.49 6.81
CA LYS A 45 2.53 -4.56 5.74
C LYS A 45 1.78 -4.90 4.45
N LEU A 46 1.74 -6.18 4.06
CA LEU A 46 1.02 -6.64 2.88
C LEU A 46 -0.48 -6.33 2.97
N ILE A 47 -1.12 -6.66 4.10
CA ILE A 47 -2.55 -6.38 4.32
C ILE A 47 -2.81 -4.87 4.22
N ARG A 48 -2.00 -4.04 4.88
CA ARG A 48 -2.13 -2.58 4.84
C ARG A 48 -1.99 -2.02 3.42
N ILE A 49 -1.05 -2.53 2.63
CA ILE A 49 -0.86 -2.08 1.24
C ILE A 49 -2.08 -2.46 0.38
N VAL A 50 -2.60 -3.69 0.53
CA VAL A 50 -3.79 -4.14 -0.22
C VAL A 50 -5.01 -3.30 0.14
N GLU A 51 -5.25 -3.09 1.44
CA GLU A 51 -6.36 -2.28 1.93
C GLU A 51 -6.26 -0.83 1.48
N PHE A 52 -5.08 -0.21 1.64
CA PHE A 52 -4.82 1.15 1.19
C PHE A 52 -5.00 1.31 -0.32
N THR A 53 -4.61 0.29 -1.10
CA THR A 53 -4.80 0.29 -2.56
C THR A 53 -6.27 0.32 -2.92
N LYS A 54 -7.06 -0.57 -2.32
CA LYS A 54 -8.50 -0.64 -2.56
C LYS A 54 -9.22 0.63 -2.13
N LEU A 55 -8.95 1.11 -0.92
CA LEU A 55 -9.53 2.36 -0.41
C LEU A 55 -9.17 3.55 -1.30
N SER A 56 -7.92 3.63 -1.76
CA SER A 56 -7.47 4.72 -2.64
C SER A 56 -8.18 4.67 -3.99
N HIS A 57 -8.28 3.49 -4.61
CA HIS A 57 -9.01 3.28 -5.86
C HIS A 57 -10.50 3.69 -5.71
N ASP A 58 -11.16 3.26 -4.63
CA ASP A 58 -12.60 3.48 -4.45
C ASP A 58 -12.95 4.93 -4.05
N SER A 59 -12.02 5.66 -3.43
CA SER A 59 -12.27 7.01 -2.89
C SER A 59 -11.73 8.14 -3.75
N CYS A 60 -10.74 7.88 -4.61
CA CYS A 60 -10.14 8.89 -5.48
C CYS A 60 -10.84 8.92 -6.84
N PRO A 61 -10.85 10.08 -7.52
CA PRO A 61 -11.39 10.15 -8.88
C PRO A 61 -10.53 9.35 -9.87
N ASP A 62 -11.16 8.90 -10.95
CA ASP A 62 -10.47 8.27 -12.07
C ASP A 62 -9.41 9.17 -12.69
N ILE A 63 -8.30 8.57 -13.11
CA ILE A 63 -7.20 9.26 -13.77
C ILE A 63 -7.46 9.27 -15.27
N THR A 64 -7.79 10.45 -15.81
CA THR A 64 -8.08 10.64 -17.24
C THR A 64 -6.82 10.76 -18.11
N SER A 65 -5.68 11.08 -17.51
CA SER A 65 -4.38 11.13 -18.19
C SER A 65 -3.86 9.73 -18.52
N ASP A 66 -3.08 9.62 -19.60
CA ASP A 66 -2.39 8.37 -19.96
C ASP A 66 -1.30 7.99 -18.95
N TYR A 67 -0.66 8.99 -18.34
CA TYR A 67 0.40 8.84 -17.35
C TYR A 67 0.16 9.77 -16.16
N VAL A 68 0.55 9.36 -14.96
CA VAL A 68 0.63 10.24 -13.79
C VAL A 68 1.89 11.09 -13.84
N PHE A 69 3.03 10.47 -14.19
CA PHE A 69 4.31 11.16 -14.36
C PHE A 69 5.00 10.71 -15.67
N PRO A 70 4.68 11.36 -16.81
CA PRO A 70 5.16 10.94 -18.13
C PRO A 70 6.68 10.76 -18.23
N ASN A 71 7.44 11.61 -17.51
CA ASN A 71 8.91 11.67 -17.56
C ASN A 71 9.58 10.98 -16.37
N SER A 72 8.86 10.19 -15.57
CA SER A 72 9.43 9.50 -14.39
C SER A 72 10.50 8.46 -14.71
N SER A 73 10.63 8.04 -15.97
CA SER A 73 11.72 7.17 -16.44
C SER A 73 13.02 7.91 -16.76
N SER A 74 12.99 9.24 -16.88
CA SER A 74 14.12 10.05 -17.36
C SER A 74 14.38 11.34 -16.58
N SER A 75 13.49 11.71 -15.66
CA SER A 75 13.61 12.88 -14.79
C SER A 75 13.28 12.54 -13.34
N LEU A 76 14.03 13.13 -12.41
CA LEU A 76 13.77 12.97 -10.97
C LEU A 76 12.49 13.71 -10.56
N LEU A 77 11.69 13.06 -9.73
CA LEU A 77 10.54 13.65 -9.06
C LEU A 77 10.98 14.42 -7.81
N SER A 78 10.27 15.50 -7.52
CA SER A 78 10.39 16.25 -6.29
C SER A 78 9.25 15.93 -5.31
N SER A 79 9.46 16.25 -4.03
CA SER A 79 8.38 16.16 -3.03
C SER A 79 7.18 17.04 -3.39
N SER A 80 7.40 18.18 -4.07
CA SER A 80 6.33 19.04 -4.57
C SER A 80 5.48 18.35 -5.63
N ASP A 81 6.10 17.64 -6.58
CA ASP A 81 5.38 16.92 -7.64
C ASP A 81 4.44 15.89 -7.02
N ILE A 82 4.94 15.15 -6.03
CA ILE A 82 4.24 14.09 -5.31
C ILE A 82 3.14 14.64 -4.39
N SER A 83 3.38 15.76 -3.70
CA SER A 83 2.42 16.35 -2.76
C SER A 83 1.11 16.79 -3.42
N SER A 84 1.14 17.10 -4.71
CA SER A 84 -0.02 17.50 -5.50
C SER A 84 -0.94 16.33 -5.88
N LYS A 85 -0.48 15.09 -5.68
CA LYS A 85 -1.16 13.87 -6.12
C LYS A 85 -2.04 13.26 -5.04
N ASN A 86 -3.18 12.72 -5.46
CA ASN A 86 -4.04 11.92 -4.57
C ASN A 86 -3.45 10.52 -4.33
N ASN A 87 -4.04 9.74 -3.42
CA ASN A 87 -3.48 8.44 -3.03
C ASN A 87 -3.48 7.44 -4.19
N TRP A 88 -4.52 7.44 -5.01
CA TRP A 88 -4.60 6.56 -6.17
C TRP A 88 -3.54 6.92 -7.22
N GLU A 89 -3.33 8.21 -7.48
CA GLU A 89 -2.26 8.69 -8.36
C GLU A 89 -0.87 8.26 -7.86
N ILE A 90 -0.59 8.27 -6.55
CA ILE A 90 0.68 7.78 -6.00
C ILE A 90 0.86 6.27 -6.27
N ILE A 91 -0.20 5.49 -6.07
CA ILE A 91 -0.17 4.05 -6.32
C ILE A 91 0.04 3.78 -7.81
N ILE A 92 -0.69 4.48 -8.68
CA ILE A 92 -0.50 4.35 -10.13
C ILE A 92 0.90 4.78 -10.53
N ALA A 93 1.45 5.88 -10.01
CA ALA A 93 2.81 6.33 -10.34
C ALA A 93 3.88 5.28 -10.02
N ILE A 94 3.76 4.59 -8.89
CA ILE A 94 4.66 3.48 -8.52
C ILE A 94 4.54 2.35 -9.55
N ASN A 95 3.31 1.93 -9.83
CA ASN A 95 3.05 0.81 -10.73
C ASN A 95 3.30 1.16 -12.20
N GLU A 96 3.24 2.44 -12.57
CA GLU A 96 3.53 2.94 -13.91
C GLU A 96 4.98 2.68 -14.29
N ILE A 97 5.92 2.85 -13.36
CA ILE A 97 7.34 2.51 -13.57
C ILE A 97 7.45 1.04 -13.95
N TYR A 98 6.82 0.13 -13.21
CA TYR A 98 6.83 -1.31 -13.53
C TYR A 98 6.06 -1.64 -14.81
N ALA A 99 4.93 -0.98 -15.06
CA ALA A 99 4.09 -1.20 -16.23
C ALA A 99 4.83 -0.85 -17.53
N ARG A 100 5.75 0.12 -17.52
CA ARG A 100 6.61 0.47 -18.67
C ARG A 100 7.50 -0.69 -19.12
N TYR A 101 7.81 -1.62 -18.20
CA TYR A 101 8.53 -2.86 -18.48
C TYR A 101 7.61 -4.07 -18.75
N GLY A 102 6.30 -3.85 -18.76
CA GLY A 102 5.31 -4.91 -18.99
C GLY A 102 5.13 -5.86 -17.80
N TYR A 103 5.30 -5.35 -16.58
CA TYR A 103 5.02 -6.09 -15.34
C TYR A 103 3.58 -6.63 -15.32
N SER A 104 3.39 -7.87 -14.83
CA SER A 104 2.06 -8.46 -14.70
C SER A 104 1.45 -8.18 -13.33
N PHE A 105 0.33 -7.46 -13.30
CA PHE A 105 -0.37 -7.11 -12.06
C PHE A 105 -1.35 -8.21 -11.63
N SER A 106 -1.33 -8.56 -10.33
CA SER A 106 -2.28 -9.50 -9.72
C SER A 106 -3.47 -8.83 -9.03
N SER A 107 -3.35 -7.55 -8.68
CA SER A 107 -4.48 -6.75 -8.18
C SER A 107 -5.42 -6.43 -9.34
N THR A 108 -6.71 -6.67 -9.11
CA THR A 108 -7.77 -6.38 -10.08
C THR A 108 -7.79 -4.91 -10.46
N GLU A 109 -7.64 -4.02 -9.48
CA GLU A 109 -7.67 -2.56 -9.65
C GLU A 109 -6.51 -2.09 -10.56
N LEU A 110 -5.29 -2.57 -10.29
CA LEU A 110 -4.12 -2.23 -11.10
C LEU A 110 -4.18 -2.85 -12.50
N ASN A 111 -4.58 -4.12 -12.58
CA ASN A 111 -4.69 -4.79 -13.88
C ASN A 111 -5.70 -4.10 -14.78
N ASN A 112 -6.91 -3.81 -14.27
CA ASN A 112 -7.93 -3.09 -15.00
C ASN A 112 -7.46 -1.69 -15.43
N TYR A 113 -6.70 -0.98 -14.57
CA TYR A 113 -6.18 0.33 -14.93
C TYR A 113 -5.19 0.25 -16.11
N PHE A 114 -4.19 -0.62 -16.03
CA PHE A 114 -3.13 -0.68 -17.04
C PHE A 114 -3.55 -1.38 -18.33
N GLU A 115 -4.45 -2.38 -18.29
CA GLU A 115 -4.99 -2.99 -19.52
C GLU A 115 -5.72 -1.99 -20.42
N ASN A 116 -6.24 -0.90 -19.85
CA ASN A 116 -6.87 0.18 -20.62
C ASN A 116 -5.86 1.21 -21.18
N LYS A 117 -4.56 1.06 -20.92
CA LYS A 117 -3.52 1.96 -21.43
C LYS A 117 -2.94 1.43 -22.74
N SER A 118 -3.05 2.23 -23.80
CA SER A 118 -2.58 1.87 -25.15
C SER A 118 -1.07 1.58 -25.23
N TRP A 119 -0.29 2.16 -24.31
CA TRP A 119 1.16 1.99 -24.22
C TRP A 119 1.58 0.77 -23.38
N TYR A 120 0.68 0.19 -22.58
CA TYR A 120 1.00 -0.93 -21.72
C TYR A 120 0.97 -2.24 -22.49
N ASN A 121 1.98 -3.07 -22.27
CA ASN A 121 2.10 -4.39 -22.89
C ASN A 121 2.61 -5.40 -21.85
N ASN A 122 1.73 -6.26 -21.35
CA ASN A 122 2.10 -7.28 -20.37
C ASN A 122 3.04 -8.33 -20.99
N THR A 123 4.26 -8.43 -20.49
CA THR A 123 5.27 -9.40 -20.97
C THR A 123 5.15 -10.76 -20.28
N HIS A 124 4.27 -10.88 -19.28
CA HIS A 124 4.20 -11.99 -18.33
C HIS A 124 5.52 -12.27 -17.60
N SER A 125 6.41 -11.28 -17.57
CA SER A 125 7.66 -11.30 -16.82
C SER A 125 7.64 -10.21 -15.75
N ASN A 126 8.14 -10.57 -14.58
CA ASN A 126 8.37 -9.62 -13.48
C ASN A 126 9.87 -9.40 -13.23
N ASP A 127 10.73 -9.88 -14.14
CA ASP A 127 12.17 -9.63 -14.11
C ASP A 127 12.46 -8.24 -14.68
N ILE A 128 12.59 -7.25 -13.79
CA ILE A 128 12.71 -5.84 -14.12
C ILE A 128 13.99 -5.28 -13.51
N THR A 129 14.80 -4.66 -14.36
CA THR A 129 15.96 -3.86 -13.93
C THR A 129 15.64 -2.39 -14.15
N LEU A 130 15.48 -1.65 -13.06
CA LEU A 130 15.24 -0.21 -13.08
C LEU A 130 16.54 0.55 -13.28
N ASN A 131 16.44 1.71 -13.91
CA ASN A 131 17.56 2.64 -13.96
C ASN A 131 17.66 3.48 -12.68
N ASP A 132 18.77 4.20 -12.49
CA ASP A 132 19.01 5.00 -11.27
C ASP A 132 17.91 6.04 -11.01
N ILE A 133 17.38 6.68 -12.06
CA ILE A 133 16.32 7.70 -11.93
C ILE A 133 15.02 7.05 -11.46
N GLU A 134 14.65 5.92 -12.06
CA GLU A 134 13.45 5.16 -11.68
C GLU A 134 13.56 4.61 -10.26
N ASP A 135 14.72 4.08 -9.87
CA ASP A 135 14.96 3.60 -8.51
C ASP A 135 14.84 4.73 -7.47
N ASN A 136 15.38 5.92 -7.77
CA ASN A 136 15.22 7.09 -6.89
C ASN A 136 13.77 7.57 -6.82
N ASN A 137 13.07 7.63 -7.95
CA ASN A 137 11.67 8.03 -8.00
C ASN A 137 10.77 7.04 -7.27
N LEU A 138 11.03 5.74 -7.44
CA LEU A 138 10.31 4.67 -6.77
C LEU A 138 10.47 4.75 -5.25
N LYS A 139 11.70 4.99 -4.75
CA LYS A 139 11.94 5.18 -3.31
C LYS A 139 11.12 6.35 -2.76
N LEU A 140 11.17 7.50 -3.42
CA LEU A 140 10.46 8.69 -2.98
C LEU A 140 8.93 8.47 -2.97
N LEU A 141 8.38 7.82 -4.00
CA LEU A 141 6.97 7.47 -4.07
C LEU A 141 6.57 6.43 -3.00
N ALA A 142 7.43 5.43 -2.76
CA ALA A 142 7.19 4.38 -1.77
C ALA A 142 7.17 4.94 -0.35
N GLU A 143 8.11 5.82 -0.01
CA GLU A 143 8.15 6.54 1.27
C GLU A 143 6.87 7.35 1.49
N GLU A 144 6.43 8.10 0.48
CA GLU A 144 5.19 8.88 0.58
C GLU A 144 3.97 7.96 0.74
N ARG A 145 3.88 6.87 -0.05
CA ARG A 145 2.79 5.88 0.10
C ARG A 145 2.76 5.34 1.52
N GLU A 146 3.91 4.93 2.07
CA GLU A 146 3.99 4.39 3.42
C GLU A 146 3.51 5.41 4.46
N ARG A 147 3.95 6.67 4.34
CA ARG A 147 3.49 7.76 5.21
C ARG A 147 1.97 7.93 5.15
N ARG A 148 1.37 7.89 3.97
CA ARG A 148 -0.09 8.02 3.78
C ARG A 148 -0.85 6.79 4.27
N THR A 149 -0.34 5.59 4.03
CA THR A 149 -0.92 4.34 4.54
C THR A 149 -0.93 4.33 6.06
N LYS A 150 0.16 4.74 6.72
CA LYS A 150 0.20 4.88 8.18
C LYS A 150 -0.86 5.86 8.67
N ASN A 151 -0.94 7.06 8.07
CA ASN A 151 -1.93 8.05 8.48
C ASN A 151 -3.39 7.60 8.25
N ALA A 152 -3.65 6.86 7.17
CA ALA A 152 -4.99 6.40 6.84
C ALA A 152 -5.45 5.20 7.68
N LEU A 153 -4.55 4.27 8.01
CA LEU A 153 -4.88 2.97 8.62
C LEU A 153 -4.39 2.81 10.07
N MET A 154 -3.58 3.72 10.63
CA MET A 154 -3.18 3.67 12.05
C MET A 154 -4.07 4.52 12.96
N HIS A 155 -5.09 5.20 12.46
CA HIS A 155 -6.06 5.87 13.32
C HIS A 155 -6.87 4.86 14.17
N ASP A 156 -7.04 3.63 13.68
CA ASP A 156 -7.91 2.61 14.30
C ASP A 156 -7.21 1.72 15.36
N LEU A 157 -5.91 1.89 15.60
CA LEU A 157 -5.17 1.12 16.61
C LEU A 157 -4.97 1.87 17.94
N GLY A 158 -5.65 3.01 18.13
CA GLY A 158 -5.57 3.78 19.37
C GLY A 158 -4.19 4.43 19.60
N LYS A 159 -4.16 5.42 20.48
CA LYS A 159 -2.92 5.98 21.02
C LYS A 159 -2.43 5.17 22.21
#